data_AF-A0A8S3H7Q4-F1
#
_entry.id   AF-A0A8S3H7Q4-F1
#
_cell.length_a   1.000
_cell.length_b   1.000
_cell.length_c   1.000
_cell.angle_alpha   90.00
_cell.angle_beta   90.00
_cell.angle_gamma   90.00
#
_symmetry.space_group_name_H-M   'P 1'
#
loop_
_entity.id
_entity.type
_entity.pdbx_description
1 polymer ?
#
loop_
_entity_poly.entity_id
_entity_poly.type
_entity_poly.pdbx_seq_one_letter_code
_entity_poly.pdbx_strand_id
1 'polypeptide(L)'
;MDGLESKTNVIMLASTNRPDVLDKALLRPGRFDRHILIDYPTLPERVEILDVYLKKLKLEKDVKFYSGRLAQLTPGMSGADLANICNEAALHAAREGKKVIDRTDFEIAVERVLAGAAKRDNTMAPTEKRTVAFHESGHVITGWFLKTTCLPLKVTIVPRTGPALGFAQYMPKDRKLLHEDDFDEDLCVMLGGRVAEQVVFNTVSTGAQDDLRRATKLAYAQIKQYGMSKTIGLISFPVDQQNPQNDDFGVKPYSKRLHRMMDE
;
A
#
# COMPACT_ATOMS: atom_id res chain seq x y z
N MET A 1 0.83 20.33 34.28
CA MET A 1 0.20 19.04 34.57
C MET A 1 0.38 18.73 36.05
N ASP A 2 1.62 18.56 36.52
CA ASP A 2 1.92 18.60 37.95
C ASP A 2 2.38 20.00 38.36
N GLY A 3 1.56 20.71 39.14
CA GLY A 3 1.88 21.97 39.81
C GLY A 3 1.16 22.01 41.15
N LEU A 4 1.72 22.73 42.13
CA LEU A 4 1.20 22.82 43.51
C LEU A 4 -0.27 23.30 43.60
N GLU A 5 -0.76 24.00 42.58
CA GLU A 5 -2.18 24.30 42.37
C GLU A 5 -2.61 23.79 40.98
N SER A 6 -3.19 22.59 40.94
CA SER A 6 -3.88 22.13 39.74
C SER A 6 -5.16 22.96 39.56
N LYS A 7 -5.19 23.86 38.57
CA LYS A 7 -6.45 24.49 38.15
C LYS A 7 -7.45 23.39 37.79
N THR A 8 -8.49 23.25 38.60
CA THR A 8 -9.60 22.33 38.34
C THR A 8 -10.31 22.76 37.04
N ASN A 9 -10.58 21.80 36.14
CA ASN A 9 -11.33 21.93 34.88
C ASN A 9 -10.54 22.28 33.60
N VAL A 10 -9.23 22.03 33.53
CA VAL A 10 -8.47 22.09 32.26
C VAL A 10 -8.24 20.69 31.72
N ILE A 11 -8.75 20.40 30.51
CA ILE A 11 -8.47 19.16 29.77
C ILE A 11 -7.40 19.45 28.74
N MET A 12 -6.30 18.69 28.77
CA MET A 12 -5.23 18.78 27.78
C MET A 12 -5.33 17.62 26.79
N LEU A 13 -5.37 17.94 25.49
CA LEU A 13 -5.32 16.98 24.40
C LEU A 13 -4.05 17.21 23.59
N ALA A 14 -3.42 16.12 23.15
CA ALA A 14 -2.27 16.14 22.26
C ALA A 14 -2.35 14.96 21.28
N SER A 15 -1.75 15.12 20.10
CA SER A 15 -1.63 14.05 19.10
C SER A 15 -0.18 13.93 18.64
N THR A 16 0.25 12.69 18.38
CA THR A 16 1.57 12.40 17.81
C THR A 16 1.47 11.16 16.92
N ASN A 17 2.22 11.16 15.82
CA ASN A 17 2.41 9.96 14.99
C ASN A 17 3.63 9.13 15.44
N ARG A 18 4.39 9.63 16.43
CA ARG A 18 5.61 9.00 16.95
C ARG A 18 5.60 8.97 18.47
N PRO A 19 4.76 8.11 19.09
CA PRO A 19 4.70 7.98 20.54
C PRO A 19 6.00 7.39 21.12
N ASP A 20 6.78 6.67 20.32
CA ASP A 20 8.08 6.08 20.63
C ASP A 20 9.16 7.11 21.00
N VAL A 21 9.09 8.31 20.42
CA VAL A 21 10.07 9.40 20.64
C VAL A 21 9.71 10.25 21.86
N LEU A 22 8.50 10.12 22.39
CA LEU A 22 8.06 10.92 23.53
C LEU A 22 8.83 10.53 24.80
N ASP A 23 9.16 11.53 25.60
CA ASP A 23 9.71 11.31 26.93
C ASP A 23 8.71 10.52 27.78
N LYS A 24 9.14 9.36 28.31
CA LYS A 24 8.36 8.50 29.20
C LYS A 24 7.85 9.25 30.42
N ALA A 25 8.49 10.34 30.82
CA ALA A 25 8.02 11.19 31.91
C ALA A 25 6.68 11.87 31.59
N LEU A 26 6.37 12.18 30.33
CA LEU A 26 5.10 12.79 29.93
C LEU A 26 3.93 11.80 29.97
N LEU A 27 4.22 10.50 29.83
CA LEU A 27 3.24 9.41 29.78
C LEU A 27 2.89 8.86 31.18
N ARG A 28 3.42 9.49 32.25
CA ARG A 28 3.16 9.06 33.63
C ARG A 28 1.77 9.50 34.10
N PRO A 29 1.15 8.77 35.06
CA PRO A 29 -0.10 9.17 35.69
C PRO A 29 -0.05 10.63 36.20
N GLY A 30 -1.11 11.40 35.98
CA GLY A 30 -1.18 12.84 36.30
C GLY A 30 -0.79 13.78 35.14
N ARG A 31 -0.35 13.22 34.00
CA ARG A 31 0.05 13.96 32.80
C ARG A 31 -0.76 13.56 31.58
N PHE A 32 -0.14 12.93 30.58
CA PHE A 32 -0.84 12.23 29.52
C PHE A 32 -0.98 10.76 29.92
N ASP A 33 -1.95 10.47 30.78
CA ASP A 33 -2.20 9.14 31.33
C ASP A 33 -3.16 8.32 30.44
N ARG A 34 -4.03 8.99 29.70
CA ARG A 34 -4.96 8.38 28.74
C ARG A 34 -4.40 8.44 27.33
N HIS A 35 -4.17 7.26 26.77
CA HIS A 35 -3.78 7.09 25.36
C HIS A 35 -4.95 6.53 24.57
N ILE A 36 -5.34 7.22 23.51
CA ILE A 36 -6.34 6.76 22.54
C ILE A 36 -5.59 6.54 21.23
N LEU A 37 -5.44 5.28 20.84
CA LEU A 37 -4.88 4.93 19.55
C LEU A 37 -5.97 5.13 18.49
N ILE A 38 -5.65 5.88 17.44
CA ILE A 38 -6.54 6.07 16.29
C ILE A 38 -5.92 5.33 15.12
N ASP A 39 -6.49 4.17 14.80
CA ASP A 39 -6.06 3.36 13.67
C ASP A 39 -6.58 3.90 12.33
N TYR A 40 -6.04 3.36 11.24
CA TYR A 40 -6.59 3.61 9.91
C TYR A 40 -8.03 3.10 9.79
N PRO A 41 -8.92 3.83 9.09
CA PRO A 41 -10.33 3.47 9.00
C PRO A 41 -10.54 2.14 8.27
N THR A 42 -11.41 1.31 8.85
CA THR A 42 -11.96 0.10 8.25
C THR A 42 -12.82 0.43 7.02
N LEU A 43 -13.17 -0.57 6.20
CA LEU A 43 -14.03 -0.37 5.04
C LEU A 43 -15.35 0.37 5.36
N PRO A 44 -16.16 -0.03 6.37
CA PRO A 44 -17.38 0.69 6.70
C PRO A 44 -17.11 2.13 7.18
N GLU A 45 -16.07 2.34 7.99
CA GLU A 45 -15.68 3.69 8.44
C GLU A 45 -15.24 4.58 7.26
N ARG A 46 -14.53 4.03 6.26
CA ARG A 46 -14.19 4.76 5.03
C ARG A 46 -15.44 5.19 4.26
N VAL A 47 -16.48 4.34 4.21
CA VAL A 47 -17.77 4.71 3.59
C VAL A 47 -18.39 5.90 4.32
N GLU A 48 -18.41 5.88 5.66
CA GLU A 48 -18.95 6.97 6.46
C GLU A 48 -18.16 8.28 6.29
N ILE A 49 -16.83 8.19 6.28
CA ILE A 49 -15.96 9.34 6.03
C ILE A 49 -16.22 9.92 4.64
N LEU A 50 -16.27 9.07 3.61
CA LEU A 50 -16.56 9.49 2.24
C LEU A 50 -17.93 10.14 2.12
N ASP A 51 -18.96 9.60 2.78
CA ASP A 51 -20.30 10.19 2.77
C ASP A 51 -20.29 11.65 3.27
N VAL A 52 -19.47 11.97 4.28
CA VAL A 52 -19.33 13.34 4.80
C VAL A 52 -18.69 14.28 3.79
N TYR A 53 -17.64 13.84 3.09
CA TYR A 53 -16.95 14.68 2.10
C TYR A 53 -17.74 14.81 0.79
N LEU A 54 -18.34 13.72 0.32
CA LEU A 54 -19.15 13.68 -0.89
C LEU A 54 -20.40 14.57 -0.79
N LYS A 55 -21.00 14.70 0.39
CA LYS A 55 -22.13 15.62 0.63
C LYS A 55 -21.81 17.09 0.35
N LYS A 56 -20.53 17.48 0.38
CA LYS A 56 -20.08 18.86 0.09
C LYS A 56 -19.92 19.13 -1.41
N LEU A 57 -20.02 18.10 -2.25
CA LEU A 57 -19.73 18.16 -3.67
C LEU A 57 -21.01 18.12 -4.52
N LYS A 58 -20.92 18.66 -5.74
CA LYS A 58 -22.02 18.63 -6.71
C LYS A 58 -21.86 17.39 -7.60
N LEU A 59 -22.57 16.33 -7.26
CA LEU A 59 -22.43 15.01 -7.88
C LEU A 59 -23.51 14.77 -8.95
N GLU A 60 -23.19 13.94 -9.95
CA GLU A 60 -24.16 13.48 -10.95
C GLU A 60 -25.22 12.55 -10.34
N LYS A 61 -24.81 11.68 -9.40
CA LYS A 61 -25.68 10.72 -8.69
C LYS A 61 -25.64 10.94 -7.18
N ASP A 62 -26.49 10.22 -6.47
CA ASP A 62 -26.51 10.27 -5.01
C ASP A 62 -25.18 9.79 -4.39
N VAL A 63 -24.85 10.32 -3.21
CA VAL A 63 -23.61 10.04 -2.47
C VAL A 63 -23.39 8.54 -2.27
N LYS A 64 -24.45 7.80 -1.95
CA LYS A 64 -24.41 6.35 -1.71
C LYS A 64 -24.01 5.54 -2.95
N PHE A 65 -24.19 6.09 -4.14
CA PHE A 65 -23.73 5.46 -5.38
C PHE A 65 -22.19 5.39 -5.46
N TYR A 66 -21.49 6.37 -4.88
CA TYR A 66 -20.03 6.49 -5.00
C TYR A 66 -19.29 5.92 -3.78
N SER A 67 -19.77 6.16 -2.56
CA SER A 67 -19.00 5.90 -1.33
C SER A 67 -18.59 4.44 -1.16
N GLY A 68 -19.49 3.48 -1.45
CA GLY A 68 -19.19 2.04 -1.35
C GLY A 68 -18.05 1.62 -2.29
N ARG A 69 -18.09 2.05 -3.55
CA ARG A 69 -17.04 1.71 -4.53
C ARG A 69 -15.73 2.43 -4.23
N LEU A 70 -15.79 3.70 -3.83
CA LEU A 70 -14.59 4.45 -3.45
C LEU A 70 -13.90 3.84 -2.24
N ALA A 71 -14.64 3.40 -1.22
CA ALA A 71 -14.08 2.76 -0.03
C ALA A 71 -13.33 1.44 -0.36
N GLN A 72 -13.82 0.69 -1.36
CA GLN A 72 -13.14 -0.52 -1.86
C GLN A 72 -11.86 -0.21 -2.63
N LEU A 73 -11.82 0.90 -3.37
CA LEU A 73 -10.65 1.34 -4.14
C LEU A 73 -9.59 2.08 -3.31
N THR A 74 -9.85 2.33 -2.03
CA THR A 74 -8.98 3.13 -1.13
C THR A 74 -8.57 2.39 0.13
N PRO A 75 -8.12 1.12 0.04
CA PRO A 75 -7.71 0.38 1.22
C PRO A 75 -6.47 0.99 1.86
N GLY A 76 -6.42 0.99 3.21
CA GLY A 76 -5.28 1.50 3.98
C GLY A 76 -5.10 3.02 3.92
N MET A 77 -6.04 3.76 3.31
CA MET A 77 -5.99 5.21 3.24
C MET A 77 -6.54 5.87 4.51
N SER A 78 -5.93 6.97 4.92
CA SER A 78 -6.40 7.78 6.05
C SER A 78 -7.61 8.64 5.67
N GLY A 79 -8.31 9.18 6.66
CA GLY A 79 -9.39 10.15 6.40
C GLY A 79 -8.92 11.39 5.62
N ALA A 80 -7.66 11.80 5.80
CA ALA A 80 -7.07 12.91 5.04
C ALA A 80 -6.87 12.56 3.56
N ASP A 81 -6.44 11.33 3.27
CA ASP A 81 -6.28 10.85 1.89
C ASP A 81 -7.62 10.77 1.17
N LEU A 82 -8.67 10.27 1.85
CA LEU A 82 -10.03 10.22 1.31
C LEU A 82 -10.58 11.63 1.01
N ALA A 83 -10.34 12.58 1.92
CA ALA A 83 -10.69 13.98 1.70
C ALA A 83 -9.97 14.55 0.47
N ASN A 84 -8.69 14.22 0.31
CA ASN A 84 -7.90 14.66 -0.83
C ASN A 84 -8.40 14.07 -2.16
N ILE A 85 -8.83 12.81 -2.17
CA ILE A 85 -9.45 12.18 -3.36
C ILE A 85 -10.72 12.94 -3.78
N CYS A 86 -11.59 13.28 -2.82
CA CYS A 86 -12.78 14.07 -3.11
C CYS A 86 -12.44 15.45 -3.70
N ASN A 87 -11.39 16.10 -3.19
CA ASN A 87 -10.92 17.39 -3.68
C ASN A 87 -10.31 17.29 -5.09
N GLU A 88 -9.45 16.29 -5.34
CA GLU A 88 -8.85 16.05 -6.65
C GLU A 88 -9.88 15.70 -7.72
N ALA A 89 -10.95 14.97 -7.36
CA ALA A 89 -12.07 14.70 -8.26
C ALA A 89 -12.79 16.01 -8.66
N ALA A 90 -13.03 16.90 -7.69
CA ALA A 90 -13.63 18.21 -7.96
C ALA A 90 -12.73 19.10 -8.84
N LEU A 91 -11.42 19.11 -8.57
CA LEU A 91 -10.44 19.84 -9.39
C LEU A 91 -10.36 19.29 -10.81
N HIS A 92 -10.42 17.97 -10.97
CA HIS A 92 -10.45 17.33 -12.28
C HIS A 92 -11.71 17.74 -13.06
N ALA A 93 -12.89 17.61 -12.45
CA ALA A 93 -14.16 18.00 -13.06
C ALA A 93 -14.17 19.49 -13.47
N ALA A 94 -13.63 20.37 -12.61
CA ALA A 94 -13.52 21.79 -12.89
C ALA A 94 -12.58 22.10 -14.07
N ARG A 95 -11.45 21.38 -14.18
CA ARG A 95 -10.51 21.52 -15.31
C ARG A 95 -11.13 21.10 -16.64
N GLU A 96 -11.96 20.07 -16.63
CA GLU A 96 -12.69 19.59 -17.81
C GLU A 96 -13.97 20.42 -18.10
N GLY A 97 -14.23 21.48 -17.32
CA GLY A 97 -15.40 22.35 -17.50
C GLY A 97 -16.73 21.69 -17.15
N LYS A 98 -16.72 20.58 -16.40
CA LYS A 98 -17.94 19.86 -15.98
C LYS A 98 -18.66 20.62 -14.88
N LYS A 99 -20.00 20.64 -14.94
CA LYS A 99 -20.86 21.26 -13.90
C LYS A 99 -21.14 20.35 -12.70
N VAL A 100 -20.99 19.04 -12.90
CA VAL A 100 -21.21 17.99 -11.90
C VAL A 100 -20.05 16.99 -11.99
N ILE A 101 -19.69 16.40 -10.86
CA ILE A 101 -18.63 15.40 -10.76
C ILE A 101 -19.24 14.03 -11.06
N ASP A 102 -18.62 13.30 -11.97
CA ASP A 102 -19.06 11.95 -12.36
C ASP A 102 -18.12 10.86 -11.81
N ARG A 103 -18.41 9.61 -12.17
CA ARG A 103 -17.59 8.46 -11.73
C ARG A 103 -16.16 8.51 -12.27
N THR A 104 -15.95 9.02 -13.48
CA THR A 104 -14.62 9.05 -14.12
C THR A 104 -13.68 10.00 -13.39
N ASP A 105 -14.20 11.14 -12.90
CA ASP A 105 -13.42 12.11 -12.15
C ASP A 105 -12.88 11.51 -10.84
N PHE A 106 -13.71 10.72 -10.15
CA PHE A 106 -13.30 9.98 -8.96
C PHE A 106 -12.27 8.90 -9.24
N GLU A 107 -12.44 8.12 -10.32
CA GLU A 107 -11.47 7.09 -10.69
C GLU A 107 -10.09 7.70 -11.01
N ILE A 108 -10.06 8.83 -11.71
CA ILE A 108 -8.83 9.56 -12.02
C ILE A 108 -8.20 10.16 -10.75
N ALA A 109 -9.02 10.67 -9.83
CA ALA A 109 -8.54 11.21 -8.55
C ALA A 109 -7.88 10.13 -7.67
N VAL A 110 -8.52 8.96 -7.54
CA VAL A 110 -7.95 7.81 -6.82
C VAL A 110 -6.60 7.41 -7.42
N GLU A 111 -6.51 7.29 -8.74
CA GLU A 111 -5.26 6.96 -9.44
C GLU A 111 -4.18 8.02 -9.19
N ARG A 112 -4.56 9.30 -9.22
CA ARG A 112 -3.62 10.40 -9.02
C ARG A 112 -3.05 10.42 -7.61
N VAL A 113 -3.88 10.13 -6.60
CA VAL A 113 -3.43 10.05 -5.20
C VAL A 113 -2.55 8.82 -4.96
N LEU A 114 -2.87 7.68 -5.59
CA LEU A 114 -2.09 6.45 -5.46
C LEU A 114 -0.76 6.47 -6.21
N ALA A 115 -0.77 6.86 -7.49
CA ALA A 115 0.34 6.66 -8.41
C ALA A 115 0.93 7.97 -8.96
N GLY A 116 0.38 9.12 -8.57
CA GLY A 116 0.80 10.43 -9.07
C GLY A 116 0.13 10.83 -10.39
N ALA A 117 0.48 12.03 -10.88
CA ALA A 117 -0.12 12.60 -12.08
C ALA A 117 0.23 11.79 -13.34
N ALA A 118 -0.72 11.67 -14.27
CA ALA A 118 -0.48 11.10 -15.59
C ALA A 118 0.46 11.99 -16.41
N LYS A 119 1.52 11.41 -16.96
CA LYS A 119 2.33 12.10 -17.96
C LYS A 119 1.61 11.98 -19.31
N ARG A 120 0.94 13.05 -19.74
CA ARG A 120 0.25 13.11 -21.04
C ARG A 120 1.24 13.17 -22.23
N ASP A 121 2.45 13.69 -22.01
CA ASP A 121 3.41 13.97 -23.09
C ASP A 121 4.42 12.85 -23.35
N ASN A 122 4.41 11.76 -22.58
CA ASN A 122 5.38 10.68 -22.77
C ASN A 122 4.79 9.60 -23.70
N THR A 123 4.97 9.77 -25.00
CA THR A 123 4.67 8.75 -26.00
C THR A 123 5.66 7.60 -25.87
N MET A 124 5.34 6.60 -25.04
CA MET A 124 6.06 5.32 -25.04
C MET A 124 6.04 4.73 -26.45
N ALA A 125 7.15 4.12 -26.87
CA ALA A 125 7.19 3.47 -28.17
C ALA A 125 6.13 2.34 -28.20
N PRO A 126 5.51 2.04 -29.36
CA PRO A 126 4.52 0.96 -29.46
C PRO A 126 5.04 -0.40 -28.99
N THR A 127 6.34 -0.65 -29.18
CA THR A 127 7.05 -1.85 -28.70
C THR A 127 7.11 -1.89 -27.17
N GLU A 128 7.53 -0.81 -26.53
CA GLU A 128 7.59 -0.69 -25.06
C GLU A 128 6.20 -0.82 -24.44
N LYS A 129 5.20 -0.14 -25.03
CA LYS A 129 3.81 -0.24 -24.58
C LYS A 129 3.29 -1.67 -24.67
N ARG A 130 3.68 -2.41 -25.71
CA ARG A 130 3.36 -3.84 -25.84
C ARG A 130 4.04 -4.64 -24.74
N THR A 131 5.32 -4.43 -24.46
CA THR A 131 6.03 -5.13 -23.39
C THR A 131 5.37 -4.90 -22.03
N VAL A 132 5.07 -3.65 -21.68
CA VAL A 132 4.37 -3.30 -20.43
C VAL A 132 2.98 -3.94 -20.37
N ALA A 133 2.22 -3.97 -21.47
CA ALA A 133 0.91 -4.60 -21.50
C ALA A 133 0.97 -6.11 -21.19
N PHE A 134 1.94 -6.83 -21.76
CA PHE A 134 2.12 -8.25 -21.47
C PHE A 134 2.66 -8.49 -20.05
N HIS A 135 3.54 -7.62 -19.57
CA HIS A 135 4.05 -7.65 -18.20
C HIS A 135 2.91 -7.52 -17.18
N GLU A 136 2.12 -6.45 -17.26
CA GLU A 136 0.97 -6.24 -16.37
C GLU A 136 -0.08 -7.34 -16.51
N SER A 137 -0.31 -7.86 -17.74
CA SER A 137 -1.21 -9.00 -17.96
C SER A 137 -0.72 -10.26 -17.26
N GLY A 138 0.60 -10.49 -17.18
CA GLY A 138 1.19 -11.61 -16.46
C GLY A 138 0.83 -11.60 -14.98
N HIS A 139 0.96 -10.45 -14.33
CA HIS A 139 0.55 -10.27 -12.93
C HIS A 139 -0.96 -10.51 -12.72
N VAL A 140 -1.78 -10.04 -13.64
CA VAL A 140 -3.25 -10.15 -13.53
C VAL A 140 -3.71 -11.58 -13.73
N ILE A 141 -3.20 -12.26 -14.76
CA ILE A 141 -3.58 -13.63 -15.08
C ILE A 141 -3.15 -14.56 -13.94
N THR A 142 -1.91 -14.43 -13.46
CA THR A 142 -1.44 -15.23 -12.32
C THR A 142 -2.29 -14.98 -11.09
N GLY A 143 -2.53 -13.72 -10.70
CA GLY A 143 -3.38 -13.39 -9.55
C GLY A 143 -4.86 -13.76 -9.70
N TRP A 144 -5.35 -13.95 -10.92
CA TRP A 144 -6.73 -14.38 -11.19
C TRP A 144 -6.94 -15.89 -10.98
N PHE A 145 -5.93 -16.70 -11.32
CA PHE A 145 -6.03 -18.17 -11.22
C PHE A 145 -5.60 -18.73 -9.86
N LEU A 146 -4.81 -17.98 -9.10
CA LEU A 146 -4.36 -18.37 -7.77
C LEU A 146 -5.47 -18.10 -6.73
N LYS A 147 -5.55 -18.94 -5.70
CA LYS A 147 -6.75 -19.05 -4.84
C LYS A 147 -6.77 -18.05 -3.69
N THR A 148 -5.59 -17.73 -3.20
CA THR A 148 -5.36 -16.97 -1.98
C THR A 148 -4.86 -15.55 -2.26
N THR A 149 -4.45 -15.28 -3.50
CA THR A 149 -3.90 -13.99 -3.91
C THR A 149 -4.94 -12.88 -3.87
N CYS A 150 -4.44 -11.67 -3.65
CA CYS A 150 -5.25 -10.47 -3.76
C CYS A 150 -5.83 -10.33 -5.17
N LEU A 151 -7.13 -10.07 -5.27
CA LEU A 151 -7.78 -9.83 -6.56
C LEU A 151 -7.31 -8.50 -7.16
N PRO A 152 -6.93 -8.47 -8.46
CA PRO A 152 -6.63 -7.21 -9.13
C PRO A 152 -7.91 -6.39 -9.29
N LEU A 153 -7.94 -5.18 -8.73
CA LEU A 153 -9.05 -4.23 -8.81
C LEU A 153 -9.02 -3.45 -10.11
N LYS A 154 -7.83 -3.00 -10.52
CA LYS A 154 -7.62 -2.17 -11.71
C LYS A 154 -6.18 -2.27 -12.18
N VAL A 155 -5.99 -2.27 -13.49
CA VAL A 155 -4.68 -2.40 -14.13
C VAL A 155 -4.55 -1.30 -15.17
N THR A 156 -3.40 -0.66 -15.23
CA THR A 156 -3.14 0.40 -16.20
C THR A 156 -1.70 0.34 -16.71
N ILE A 157 -1.56 0.63 -18.00
CA ILE A 157 -0.29 0.73 -18.72
C ILE A 157 0.06 2.18 -19.05
N VAL A 158 -0.63 3.13 -18.42
CA VAL A 158 -0.43 4.57 -18.65
C VAL A 158 0.69 5.05 -17.71
N PRO A 159 1.83 5.55 -18.25
CA PRO A 159 2.95 5.97 -17.43
C PRO A 159 2.58 7.18 -16.54
N ARG A 160 3.03 7.14 -15.28
CA ARG A 160 2.77 8.17 -14.28
C ARG A 160 4.05 8.90 -13.87
N THR A 161 3.91 9.89 -13.00
CA THR A 161 5.05 10.64 -12.45
C THR A 161 5.77 9.75 -11.43
N GLY A 162 6.59 8.81 -11.93
CA GLY A 162 7.34 7.84 -11.15
C GLY A 162 8.14 6.89 -12.04
N PRO A 163 8.93 5.96 -11.48
CA PRO A 163 9.69 4.98 -12.24
C PRO A 163 8.82 3.86 -12.84
N ALA A 164 7.56 3.73 -12.38
CA ALA A 164 6.64 2.71 -12.84
C ALA A 164 5.99 3.10 -14.19
N LEU A 165 6.15 2.23 -15.20
CA LEU A 165 5.58 2.39 -16.54
C LEU A 165 4.14 1.85 -16.65
N GLY A 166 3.72 1.06 -15.67
CA GLY A 166 2.37 0.53 -15.45
C GLY A 166 2.17 0.22 -13.98
N PHE A 167 0.94 -0.06 -13.56
CA PHE A 167 0.68 -0.63 -12.24
C PHE A 167 -0.63 -1.43 -12.20
N ALA A 168 -0.65 -2.46 -11.36
CA ALA A 168 -1.84 -3.19 -10.93
C ALA A 168 -2.19 -2.84 -9.48
N GLN A 169 -3.44 -2.44 -9.25
CA GLN A 169 -4.00 -2.24 -7.92
C GLN A 169 -4.64 -3.53 -7.44
N TYR A 170 -4.29 -3.95 -6.23
CA TYR A 170 -4.81 -5.16 -5.60
C TYR A 170 -5.71 -4.83 -4.42
N MET A 171 -6.74 -5.65 -4.20
CA MET A 171 -7.54 -5.58 -2.98
C MET A 171 -6.77 -6.27 -1.83
N PRO A 172 -6.49 -5.59 -0.71
CA PRO A 172 -5.80 -6.23 0.40
C PRO A 172 -6.61 -7.38 0.98
N LYS A 173 -5.90 -8.39 1.48
CA LYS A 173 -6.51 -9.51 2.21
C LYS A 173 -7.06 -8.99 3.54
N ASP A 174 -8.32 -9.28 3.84
CA ASP A 174 -8.92 -8.99 5.16
C ASP A 174 -8.38 -9.90 6.28
N ARG A 175 -7.57 -10.91 5.93
CA ARG A 175 -7.00 -11.89 6.86
C ARG A 175 -5.72 -11.36 7.49
N LYS A 176 -5.67 -11.37 8.82
CA LYS A 176 -4.49 -11.00 9.61
C LYS A 176 -3.45 -12.12 9.73
N LEU A 177 -3.86 -13.37 9.50
CA LEU A 177 -3.01 -14.55 9.57
C LEU A 177 -2.85 -15.09 8.16
N LEU A 178 -1.60 -15.33 7.75
CA LEU A 178 -1.22 -15.87 6.45
C LEU A 178 -0.53 -17.22 6.66
N HIS A 179 -0.81 -18.16 5.77
CA HIS A 179 -0.19 -19.47 5.68
C HIS A 179 0.96 -19.46 4.67
N GLU A 180 1.78 -20.51 4.68
CA GLU A 180 2.90 -20.68 3.74
C GLU A 180 2.44 -20.56 2.28
N ASP A 181 1.33 -21.23 1.94
CA ASP A 181 0.71 -21.17 0.61
C ASP A 181 0.37 -19.74 0.17
N ASP A 182 -0.06 -18.85 1.09
CA ASP A 182 -0.38 -17.46 0.76
C ASP A 182 0.86 -16.70 0.25
N PHE A 183 2.02 -16.97 0.84
CA PHE A 183 3.27 -16.33 0.46
C PHE A 183 3.79 -16.87 -0.87
N ASP A 184 3.69 -18.18 -1.09
CA ASP A 184 4.12 -18.82 -2.33
C ASP A 184 3.30 -18.31 -3.51
N GLU A 185 1.98 -18.20 -3.34
CA GLU A 185 1.13 -17.63 -4.39
C GLU A 185 1.42 -16.14 -4.62
N ASP A 186 1.67 -15.34 -3.57
CA ASP A 186 2.07 -13.93 -3.71
C ASP A 186 3.41 -13.80 -4.46
N LEU A 187 4.38 -14.69 -4.22
CA LEU A 187 5.63 -14.79 -4.99
C LEU A 187 5.37 -15.13 -6.46
N CYS A 188 4.47 -16.07 -6.76
CA CYS A 188 4.08 -16.40 -8.13
C CYS A 188 3.50 -15.19 -8.86
N VAL A 189 2.67 -14.37 -8.21
CA VAL A 189 2.11 -13.15 -8.81
C VAL A 189 3.21 -12.14 -9.10
N MET A 190 4.12 -11.89 -8.15
CA MET A 190 5.24 -10.95 -8.34
C MET A 190 6.14 -11.37 -9.51
N LEU A 191 6.39 -12.66 -9.69
CA LEU A 191 7.22 -13.16 -10.80
C LEU A 191 6.45 -13.28 -12.13
N GLY A 192 5.12 -13.24 -12.09
CA GLY A 192 4.24 -13.42 -13.24
C GLY A 192 4.49 -12.45 -14.39
N GLY A 193 4.77 -11.17 -14.11
CA GLY A 193 5.05 -10.18 -15.15
C GLY A 193 6.33 -10.49 -15.93
N ARG A 194 7.40 -10.87 -15.24
CA ARG A 194 8.67 -11.28 -15.87
C ARG A 194 8.52 -12.57 -16.67
N VAL A 195 7.77 -13.54 -16.15
CA VAL A 195 7.49 -14.80 -16.87
C VAL A 195 6.70 -14.53 -18.15
N ALA A 196 5.71 -13.64 -18.10
CA ALA A 196 4.94 -13.28 -19.29
C ALA A 196 5.81 -12.63 -20.37
N GLU A 197 6.76 -11.77 -19.99
CA GLU A 197 7.73 -11.23 -20.94
C GLU A 197 8.59 -12.34 -21.57
N GLN A 198 9.13 -13.23 -20.74
CA GLN A 198 9.97 -14.32 -21.21
C GLN A 198 9.24 -15.27 -22.16
N VAL A 199 7.98 -15.61 -21.88
CA VAL A 199 7.17 -16.51 -22.72
C VAL A 199 6.81 -15.88 -24.06
N VAL A 200 6.50 -14.58 -24.08
CA VAL A 200 5.98 -13.91 -25.28
C VAL A 200 7.10 -13.32 -26.15
N PHE A 201 8.15 -12.78 -25.53
CA PHE A 201 9.22 -12.07 -26.22
C PHE A 201 10.57 -12.80 -26.21
N ASN A 202 10.68 -13.95 -25.52
CA ASN A 202 11.95 -14.69 -25.32
C ASN A 202 13.09 -13.81 -24.77
N THR A 203 12.73 -12.71 -24.10
CA THR A 203 13.66 -11.72 -23.53
C THR A 203 13.04 -11.15 -22.27
N VAL A 204 13.89 -10.64 -21.36
CA VAL A 204 13.48 -10.00 -20.12
C VAL A 204 13.89 -8.54 -20.12
N SER A 205 13.01 -7.68 -19.64
CA SER A 205 13.27 -6.25 -19.49
C SER A 205 13.80 -5.89 -18.10
N THR A 206 14.22 -4.64 -17.93
CA THR A 206 14.55 -4.06 -16.62
C THR A 206 13.31 -3.66 -15.81
N GLY A 207 12.10 -3.75 -16.40
CA GLY A 207 10.85 -3.36 -15.75
C GLY A 207 10.52 -4.20 -14.51
N ALA A 208 10.95 -5.47 -14.47
CA ALA A 208 10.73 -6.39 -13.36
C ALA A 208 11.62 -6.14 -12.11
N GLN A 209 12.41 -5.06 -12.07
CA GLN A 209 13.34 -4.80 -10.96
C GLN A 209 12.61 -4.69 -9.62
N ASP A 210 11.51 -3.95 -9.58
CA ASP A 210 10.77 -3.73 -8.34
C ASP A 210 10.07 -5.00 -7.86
N ASP A 211 9.54 -5.82 -8.79
CA ASP A 211 8.91 -7.09 -8.45
C ASP A 211 9.92 -8.08 -7.87
N LEU A 212 11.12 -8.15 -8.45
CA LEU A 212 12.20 -8.97 -7.89
C LEU A 212 12.63 -8.51 -6.50
N ARG A 213 12.73 -7.20 -6.28
CA ARG A 213 13.04 -6.64 -4.96
C ARG A 213 11.98 -7.03 -3.94
N ARG A 214 10.69 -6.92 -4.29
CA ARG A 214 9.57 -7.30 -3.42
C ARG A 214 9.55 -8.81 -3.16
N ALA A 215 9.72 -9.63 -4.20
CA ALA A 215 9.76 -11.08 -4.08
C ALA A 215 10.92 -11.55 -3.19
N THR A 216 12.11 -10.97 -3.38
CA THR A 216 13.30 -11.25 -2.56
C THR A 216 13.03 -10.91 -1.09
N LYS A 217 12.47 -9.73 -0.81
CA LYS A 217 12.11 -9.31 0.55
C LYS A 217 11.10 -10.26 1.20
N LEU A 218 10.10 -10.72 0.44
CA LEU A 218 9.08 -11.64 0.94
C LEU A 218 9.68 -13.02 1.27
N ALA A 219 10.51 -13.56 0.38
CA ALA A 219 11.21 -14.84 0.60
C ALA A 219 12.11 -14.78 1.86
N TYR A 220 12.88 -13.69 2.02
CA TYR A 220 13.67 -13.50 3.24
C TYR A 220 12.80 -13.38 4.49
N ALA A 221 11.59 -12.80 4.41
CA ALA A 221 10.68 -12.73 5.55
C ALA A 221 10.15 -14.12 5.95
N GLN A 222 9.75 -14.96 4.98
CA GLN A 222 9.36 -16.36 5.20
C GLN A 222 10.44 -17.12 5.96
N ILE A 223 11.70 -16.95 5.53
CA ILE A 223 12.87 -17.65 6.07
C ILE A 223 13.28 -17.09 7.44
N LYS A 224 13.53 -15.77 7.53
CA LYS A 224 14.14 -15.15 8.72
C LYS A 224 13.17 -14.83 9.83
N GLN A 225 11.94 -14.44 9.50
CA GLN A 225 10.98 -13.92 10.49
C GLN A 225 9.93 -14.95 10.85
N TYR A 226 9.39 -15.65 9.84
CA TYR A 226 8.27 -16.57 10.05
C TYR A 226 8.71 -18.03 10.29
N GLY A 227 9.98 -18.36 10.06
CA GLY A 227 10.50 -19.71 10.31
C GLY A 227 9.87 -20.78 9.40
N MET A 228 9.50 -20.41 8.17
CA MET A 228 8.82 -21.29 7.22
C MET A 228 9.78 -22.22 6.45
N SER A 229 11.09 -22.05 6.61
CA SER A 229 12.08 -22.94 5.97
C SER A 229 12.32 -24.21 6.80
N LYS A 230 12.12 -25.38 6.17
CA LYS A 230 12.43 -26.69 6.78
C LYS A 230 13.91 -26.86 7.13
N THR A 231 14.81 -26.22 6.38
CA THR A 231 16.27 -26.34 6.56
C THR A 231 16.76 -25.54 7.77
N ILE A 232 16.22 -24.35 7.99
CA ILE A 232 16.61 -23.47 9.10
C ILE A 232 15.81 -23.81 10.37
N GLY A 233 14.56 -24.23 10.21
CA GLY A 233 13.65 -24.57 11.30
C GLY A 233 12.92 -23.35 11.87
N LEU A 234 12.32 -23.56 13.04
CA LEU A 234 11.39 -22.63 13.69
C LEU A 234 12.13 -21.54 14.50
N ILE A 235 12.90 -20.71 13.80
CA ILE A 235 13.68 -19.61 14.41
C ILE A 235 13.22 -18.28 13.80
N SER A 236 13.05 -17.26 14.64
CA SER A 236 12.69 -15.92 14.22
C SER A 236 13.78 -14.93 14.61
N PHE A 237 14.28 -14.18 13.63
CA PHE A 237 15.20 -13.08 13.83
C PHE A 237 14.43 -11.76 13.76
N PRO A 238 14.49 -10.92 14.82
CA PRO A 238 13.79 -9.65 14.82
C PRO A 238 14.42 -8.72 13.79
N VAL A 239 13.58 -8.09 12.96
CA VAL A 239 14.01 -6.97 12.14
C VAL A 239 14.07 -5.73 13.01
N ASP A 240 15.19 -5.01 12.98
CA ASP A 240 15.28 -3.72 13.63
C ASP A 240 14.36 -2.72 12.92
N GLN A 241 13.15 -2.55 13.45
CA GLN A 241 12.12 -1.67 12.89
C GLN A 241 12.57 -0.20 12.88
N GLN A 242 13.58 0.18 13.68
CA GLN A 242 14.08 1.55 13.80
C GLN A 242 15.09 1.92 12.71
N ASN A 243 15.82 0.95 12.15
CA ASN A 243 16.80 1.19 11.08
C ASN A 243 16.83 0.03 10.06
N PRO A 244 15.91 0.01 9.08
CA PRO A 244 15.88 -1.01 8.03
C PRO A 244 17.15 -1.07 7.16
N GLN A 245 17.92 0.03 7.10
CA GLN A 245 19.21 0.10 6.39
C GLN A 245 20.36 -0.54 7.17
N ASN A 246 20.25 -0.70 8.50
CA ASN A 246 21.28 -1.36 9.30
C ASN A 246 21.25 -2.88 9.15
N ASP A 247 20.24 -3.48 8.52
CA ASP A 247 20.23 -4.93 8.28
C ASP A 247 21.32 -5.35 7.26
N ASP A 248 21.76 -4.41 6.41
CA ASP A 248 22.84 -4.62 5.43
C ASP A 248 24.24 -4.39 6.01
N PHE A 249 24.38 -3.51 7.02
CA PHE A 249 25.68 -3.09 7.60
C PHE A 249 25.86 -3.41 9.09
N GLY A 250 24.82 -3.94 9.76
CA GLY A 250 24.81 -4.28 11.17
C GLY A 250 25.35 -5.67 11.46
N VAL A 251 25.64 -5.93 12.73
CA VAL A 251 26.05 -7.26 13.19
C VAL A 251 24.84 -8.19 13.13
N LYS A 252 24.82 -9.06 12.12
CA LYS A 252 23.77 -10.08 11.96
C LYS A 252 23.74 -11.00 13.19
N PRO A 253 22.56 -11.30 13.76
CA PRO A 253 22.44 -12.14 14.97
C PRO A 253 22.67 -13.64 14.70
N TYR A 254 23.23 -13.99 13.55
CA TYR A 254 23.45 -15.36 13.11
C TYR A 254 24.80 -15.53 12.41
N SER A 255 25.29 -16.77 12.40
CA SER A 255 26.59 -17.10 11.80
C SER A 255 26.60 -16.94 10.28
N LYS A 256 27.79 -16.75 9.69
CA LYS A 256 27.97 -16.73 8.22
C LYS A 256 27.49 -18.02 7.54
N ARG A 257 27.61 -19.17 8.23
CA ARG A 257 27.09 -20.45 7.73
C ARG A 257 25.56 -20.43 7.64
N LEU A 258 24.89 -19.91 8.67
CA LEU A 258 23.43 -19.80 8.66
C LEU A 258 22.95 -18.80 7.61
N HIS A 259 23.68 -17.70 7.41
CA HIS A 259 23.39 -16.77 6.32
C HIS A 259 23.45 -17.44 4.95
N ARG A 260 24.52 -18.20 4.67
CA ARG A 260 24.64 -18.93 3.41
C ARG A 260 23.48 -19.91 3.20
N MET A 261 23.04 -20.60 4.25
CA MET A 261 21.88 -21.50 4.19
C MET A 261 20.54 -20.77 4.00
N MET A 262 20.46 -19.46 4.25
CA MET A 262 19.29 -18.63 3.94
C MET A 262 19.29 -18.18 2.48
N ASP A 263 20.47 -18.04 1.88
CA ASP A 263 20.65 -17.57 0.51
C ASP A 263 20.56 -18.72 -0.52
N GLU A 264 20.85 -19.96 -0.10
CA GLU A 264 20.67 -21.22 -0.85
C GLU A 264 19.20 -21.67 -0.88
#